data_AF-A0A958Y0Q4-F1
#
_entry.id   AF-A0A958Y0Q4-F1
#
_cell.length_a   1.000
_cell.length_b   1.000
_cell.length_c   1.000
_cell.angle_alpha   90.00
_cell.angle_beta   90.00
_cell.angle_gamma   90.00
#
_symmetry.space_group_name_H-M   'P 1'
#
loop_
_entity.id
_entity.type
_entity.pdbx_description
1 polymer ?
#
loop_
_entity_poly.entity_id
_entity_poly.type
_entity_poly.pdbx_seq_one_letter_code
_entity_poly.pdbx_strand_id
1 'polypeptide(L)'
;KWEKLFGLPPRRPESAIKPEHKDLALAIQQVTEDILLRLARTTREITQCPRLALAGGVAMNSVANGKLLHSGIFEDIWIPPAPGDAGGAVGAALAAWHIWKGKPRKSFSPSDGMKGAFLGPEFSDKEIWQALGRAGASFEEYPDVDGLIAEVARLLSEGNVIGWFQGRMEFGPRALGNRSILADPRDPEMQKKLNLKVKKRESFRPFAPAVLEEDARQFFCCDQPSPYMQFVVPVAEGIRKTAAGGTNEGPITEQLAQVRSVIPAVTHVDYSARLQTVNRSTHPKLWLLLKAFKAITGYGVLINTSFNVRGEPIVCTPGDAYRCFRQTELDYLVIGNCLLDKKAQALSAPGPK
;
A
#
# COMPACT_ATOMS: atom_id res chain seq x y z
N LYS A 1 -18.80 6.96 30.54
CA LYS A 1 -17.48 7.55 30.87
C LYS A 1 -16.91 8.41 29.73
N TRP A 2 -16.83 7.88 28.50
CA TRP A 2 -16.32 8.61 27.32
C TRP A 2 -17.08 9.91 27.00
N GLU A 3 -18.39 9.80 26.80
CA GLU A 3 -19.25 10.94 26.48
C GLU A 3 -19.23 12.01 27.57
N LYS A 4 -19.13 11.61 28.85
CA LYS A 4 -18.97 12.53 29.97
C LYS A 4 -17.64 13.29 29.94
N LEU A 5 -16.57 12.67 29.45
CA LEU A 5 -15.22 13.26 29.42
C LEU A 5 -15.04 14.21 28.24
N PHE A 6 -15.52 13.83 27.06
CA PHE A 6 -15.29 14.57 25.81
C PHE A 6 -16.51 15.37 25.34
N GLY A 7 -17.68 15.21 25.97
CA GLY A 7 -18.93 15.84 25.54
C GLY A 7 -19.49 15.28 24.23
N LEU A 8 -18.99 14.11 23.78
CA LEU A 8 -19.28 13.55 22.46
C LEU A 8 -19.73 12.09 22.57
N PRO A 9 -20.92 11.72 22.06
CA PRO A 9 -21.35 10.33 22.03
C PRO A 9 -20.54 9.52 21.01
N PRO A 10 -20.46 8.19 21.16
CA PRO A 10 -19.89 7.33 20.13
C PRO A 10 -20.60 7.49 18.79
N ARG A 11 -19.82 7.69 17.72
CA ARG A 11 -20.37 7.82 16.36
C ARG A 11 -21.00 6.48 15.93
N ARG A 12 -22.25 6.51 15.47
CA ARG A 12 -22.88 5.35 14.82
C ARG A 12 -22.17 5.02 13.50
N PRO A 13 -21.95 3.74 13.14
CA PRO A 13 -21.40 3.38 11.83
C PRO A 13 -22.15 4.10 10.69
N GLU A 14 -21.41 4.50 9.66
CA GLU A 14 -21.94 5.12 8.41
C GLU A 14 -22.65 6.48 8.54
N SER A 15 -22.83 7.00 9.76
CA SER A 15 -23.28 8.38 10.00
C SER A 15 -22.24 9.42 9.57
N ALA A 16 -22.69 10.66 9.35
CA ALA A 16 -21.82 11.76 8.90
C ALA A 16 -20.63 12.02 9.85
N ILE A 17 -19.45 12.27 9.26
CA ILE A 17 -18.24 12.65 10.01
C ILE A 17 -18.25 14.17 10.23
N LYS A 18 -18.72 14.58 11.41
CA LYS A 18 -18.72 15.96 11.89
C LYS A 18 -17.31 16.49 12.29
N PRO A 19 -17.09 17.82 12.36
CA PRO A 19 -15.81 18.42 12.75
C PRO A 19 -15.22 17.88 14.05
N GLU A 20 -16.03 17.76 15.10
CA GLU A 20 -15.61 17.26 16.41
C GLU A 20 -14.99 15.84 16.38
N HIS A 21 -15.44 14.99 15.44
CA HIS A 21 -14.85 13.66 15.26
C HIS A 21 -13.45 13.74 14.63
N LYS A 22 -13.23 14.73 13.75
CA LYS A 22 -11.94 14.96 13.09
C LYS A 22 -10.96 15.55 14.09
N ASP A 23 -11.38 16.51 14.90
CA ASP A 23 -10.56 17.12 15.96
C ASP A 23 -10.13 16.08 16.99
N LEU A 24 -11.05 15.21 17.41
CA LEU A 24 -10.74 14.09 18.30
C LEU A 24 -9.75 13.10 17.67
N ALA A 25 -9.95 12.74 16.39
CA ALA A 25 -9.02 11.85 15.68
C ALA A 25 -7.62 12.47 15.56
N LEU A 26 -7.54 13.77 15.26
CA LEU A 26 -6.29 14.52 15.21
C LEU A 26 -5.59 14.56 16.58
N ALA A 27 -6.34 14.86 17.64
CA ALA A 27 -5.80 14.89 19.00
C ALA A 27 -5.26 13.52 19.44
N ILE A 28 -6.00 12.45 19.17
CA ILE A 28 -5.53 11.07 19.47
C ILE A 28 -4.24 10.76 18.71
N GLN A 29 -4.17 11.15 17.43
CA GLN A 29 -2.98 10.95 16.62
C GLN A 29 -1.78 11.73 17.19
N GLN A 30 -1.95 13.02 17.51
CA GLN A 30 -0.90 13.88 18.07
C GLN A 30 -0.39 13.37 19.42
N VAL A 31 -1.29 13.01 20.34
CA VAL A 31 -0.92 12.46 21.64
C VAL A 31 -0.17 11.12 21.48
N THR A 32 -0.59 10.28 20.54
CA THR A 32 0.09 9.01 20.25
C THR A 32 1.52 9.25 19.73
N GLU A 33 1.69 10.21 18.83
CA GLU A 33 3.00 10.60 18.28
C GLU A 33 3.93 11.14 19.37
N ASP A 34 3.43 12.03 20.23
CA ASP A 34 4.19 12.61 21.34
C ASP A 34 4.66 11.53 22.32
N ILE A 35 3.77 10.59 22.67
CA ILE A 35 4.11 9.47 23.54
C ILE A 35 5.15 8.57 22.88
N LEU A 36 4.98 8.23 21.60
CA LEU A 36 5.93 7.41 20.86
C LEU A 36 7.33 8.04 20.84
N LEU A 37 7.42 9.35 20.56
CA LEU A 37 8.69 10.08 20.56
C LEU A 37 9.34 10.13 21.95
N ARG A 38 8.55 10.29 23.02
CA ARG A 38 9.08 10.24 24.40
C ARG A 38 9.64 8.85 24.72
N LEU A 39 8.90 7.79 24.40
CA LEU A 39 9.36 6.40 24.59
C LEU A 39 10.62 6.11 23.77
N ALA A 40 10.70 6.62 22.54
CA ALA A 40 11.86 6.49 21.68
C ALA A 40 13.10 7.16 22.28
N ARG A 41 12.99 8.39 22.80
CA ARG A 41 14.09 9.10 23.49
C ARG A 41 14.56 8.33 24.71
N THR A 42 13.64 7.93 25.59
CA THR A 42 13.98 7.12 26.76
C THR A 42 14.65 5.80 26.38
N THR A 43 14.19 5.15 25.31
CA THR A 43 14.83 3.92 24.80
C THR A 43 16.25 4.19 24.30
N ARG A 44 16.47 5.29 23.56
CA ARG A 44 17.80 5.70 23.08
C ARG A 44 18.74 5.99 24.25
N GLU A 45 18.27 6.70 25.27
CA GLU A 45 19.02 7.04 26.47
C GLU A 45 19.43 5.79 27.28
N ILE A 46 18.51 4.84 27.48
CA ILE A 46 18.78 3.62 28.26
C ILE A 46 19.72 2.68 27.50
N THR A 47 19.49 2.48 26.21
CA THR A 47 20.18 1.43 25.44
C THR A 47 21.47 1.91 24.79
N GLN A 48 21.61 3.22 24.55
CA GLN A 48 22.67 3.81 23.72
C GLN A 48 22.78 3.18 22.32
N CYS A 49 21.75 2.43 21.87
CA CYS A 49 21.72 1.78 20.56
C CYS A 49 21.25 2.77 19.48
N PRO A 50 21.98 2.94 18.37
CA PRO A 50 21.60 3.88 17.31
C PRO A 50 20.46 3.37 16.42
N ARG A 51 20.04 2.10 16.59
CA ARG A 51 19.06 1.44 15.73
C ARG A 51 17.86 0.99 16.54
N LEU A 52 16.66 1.22 16.01
CA LEU A 52 15.40 0.85 16.64
C LEU A 52 14.71 -0.27 15.86
N ALA A 53 14.26 -1.30 16.58
CA ALA A 53 13.27 -2.25 16.06
C ALA A 53 11.93 -2.01 16.76
N LEU A 54 10.87 -1.82 16.00
CA LEU A 54 9.53 -1.52 16.53
C LEU A 54 8.54 -2.64 16.18
N ALA A 55 7.78 -3.10 17.18
CA ALA A 55 6.70 -4.06 17.02
C ALA A 55 5.51 -3.65 17.91
N GLY A 56 4.42 -4.43 17.86
CA GLY A 56 3.14 -4.13 18.48
C GLY A 56 2.17 -3.42 17.55
N GLY A 57 0.87 -3.45 17.89
CA GLY A 57 -0.19 -2.90 17.03
C GLY A 57 -0.03 -1.41 16.71
N VAL A 58 0.52 -0.62 17.65
CA VAL A 58 0.80 0.81 17.47
C VAL A 58 1.84 1.06 16.37
N ALA A 59 2.77 0.12 16.15
CA ALA A 59 3.78 0.21 15.11
C ALA A 59 3.22 0.15 13.68
N MET A 60 1.93 -0.15 13.51
CA MET A 60 1.24 0.01 12.21
C MET A 60 0.88 1.47 11.88
N ASN A 61 1.06 2.39 12.83
CA ASN A 61 0.80 3.82 12.63
C ASN A 61 1.91 4.46 11.80
N SER A 62 1.77 4.37 10.47
CA SER A 62 2.78 4.85 9.53
C SER A 62 3.04 6.36 9.58
N VAL A 63 2.07 7.14 10.08
CA VAL A 63 2.25 8.59 10.29
C VAL A 63 3.20 8.83 11.45
N ALA A 64 2.97 8.16 12.59
CA ALA A 64 3.85 8.24 13.75
C ALA A 64 5.25 7.68 13.45
N ASN A 65 5.33 6.57 12.71
CA ASN A 65 6.61 6.02 12.24
C ASN A 65 7.37 7.01 11.35
N GLY A 66 6.66 7.71 10.46
CA GLY A 66 7.22 8.77 9.64
C GLY A 66 7.83 9.89 10.48
N LYS A 67 7.09 10.40 11.48
CA LYS A 67 7.62 11.41 12.41
C LYS A 67 8.84 10.91 13.20
N LEU A 68 8.81 9.67 13.65
CA LEU A 68 9.94 9.06 14.35
C LEU A 68 11.17 8.94 13.45
N LEU A 69 11.01 8.56 12.18
CA LEU A 69 12.09 8.51 11.20
C LEU A 69 12.73 9.90 11.01
N HIS A 70 11.93 10.94 10.81
CA HIS A 70 12.45 12.31 10.61
C HIS A 70 13.02 12.94 11.88
N SER A 71 12.72 12.40 13.06
CA SER A 71 13.23 12.94 14.32
C SER A 71 14.75 12.79 14.49
N GLY A 72 15.38 11.88 13.74
CA GLY A 72 16.81 11.60 13.84
C GLY A 72 17.26 10.99 15.18
N ILE A 73 16.33 10.55 16.04
CA ILE A 73 16.65 9.90 17.32
C ILE A 73 17.45 8.61 17.08
N PHE A 74 17.13 7.91 16.00
CA PHE A 74 17.78 6.69 15.55
C PHE A 74 18.27 6.86 14.11
N GLU A 75 19.39 6.21 13.80
CA GLU A 75 20.00 6.19 12.46
C GLU A 75 19.23 5.27 11.50
N ASP A 76 18.62 4.20 12.04
CA ASP A 76 17.84 3.23 11.28
C ASP A 76 16.67 2.73 12.15
N ILE A 77 15.53 2.53 11.49
CA ILE A 77 14.29 2.06 12.10
C ILE A 77 13.74 0.89 11.29
N TRP A 78 13.66 -0.27 11.94
CA TRP A 78 13.07 -1.46 11.37
C TRP A 78 11.70 -1.80 11.98
N ILE A 79 10.67 -1.96 11.14
CA ILE A 79 9.28 -2.30 11.49
C ILE A 79 8.77 -3.46 10.61
N PRO A 80 8.59 -4.69 11.13
CA PRO A 80 8.13 -5.82 10.34
C PRO A 80 6.79 -5.55 9.65
N PRO A 81 6.49 -6.19 8.50
CA PRO A 81 5.28 -5.95 7.71
C PRO A 81 3.97 -6.16 8.49
N ALA A 82 3.98 -7.10 9.43
CA ALA A 82 2.89 -7.38 10.34
C ALA A 82 3.38 -7.19 11.79
N PRO A 83 3.51 -5.95 12.28
CA PRO A 83 4.14 -5.71 13.58
C PRO A 83 3.18 -5.97 14.76
N GLY A 84 1.87 -6.01 14.52
CA GLY A 84 0.88 -6.40 15.52
C GLY A 84 0.80 -7.92 15.74
N ASP A 85 -0.30 -8.37 16.32
CA ASP A 85 -0.48 -9.73 16.84
C ASP A 85 -0.26 -10.83 15.79
N ALA A 86 -0.59 -10.57 14.52
CA ALA A 86 -0.34 -11.51 13.43
C ALA A 86 1.15 -11.87 13.30
N GLY A 87 2.06 -10.92 13.53
CA GLY A 87 3.51 -11.17 13.54
C GLY A 87 4.00 -11.97 14.73
N GLY A 88 3.17 -12.15 15.77
CA GLY A 88 3.51 -12.92 16.96
C GLY A 88 3.90 -14.36 16.67
N ALA A 89 3.26 -15.00 15.68
CA ALA A 89 3.61 -16.35 15.24
C ALA A 89 5.05 -16.44 14.70
N VAL A 90 5.47 -15.45 13.91
CA VAL A 90 6.85 -15.35 13.40
C VAL A 90 7.82 -15.10 14.55
N GLY A 91 7.47 -14.18 15.46
CA GLY A 91 8.25 -13.89 16.66
C GLY A 91 8.46 -15.13 17.56
N ALA A 92 7.41 -15.91 17.78
CA ALA A 92 7.46 -17.14 18.58
C ALA A 92 8.38 -18.20 17.95
N ALA A 93 8.28 -18.41 16.63
CA ALA A 93 9.15 -19.33 15.91
C ALA A 93 10.63 -18.89 15.98
N LEU A 94 10.91 -17.59 15.80
CA LEU A 94 12.25 -17.04 15.91
C LEU A 94 12.81 -17.12 17.34
N ALA A 95 11.98 -16.91 18.36
CA ALA A 95 12.36 -17.07 19.75
C ALA A 95 12.72 -18.53 20.08
N ALA A 96 11.89 -19.49 19.66
CA ALA A 96 12.18 -20.90 19.82
C ALA A 96 13.49 -21.32 19.13
N TRP A 97 13.73 -20.82 17.91
CA TRP A 97 14.93 -21.17 17.15
C TRP A 97 16.21 -20.52 17.70
N HIS A 98 16.19 -19.21 17.94
CA HIS A 98 17.40 -18.46 18.29
C HIS A 98 17.67 -18.40 19.79
N ILE A 99 16.62 -18.24 20.61
CA ILE A 99 16.76 -18.10 22.07
C ILE A 99 16.79 -19.48 22.71
N TRP A 100 15.76 -20.30 22.47
CA TRP A 100 15.64 -21.60 23.14
C TRP A 100 16.63 -22.64 22.59
N LYS A 101 16.76 -22.76 21.26
CA LYS A 101 17.68 -23.72 20.63
C LYS A 101 19.10 -23.18 20.42
N GLY A 102 19.37 -21.92 20.79
CA GLY A 102 20.69 -21.30 20.68
C GLY A 102 21.25 -21.22 19.25
N LYS A 103 20.38 -21.26 18.22
CA LYS A 103 20.84 -21.28 16.83
C LYS A 103 21.30 -19.88 16.38
N PRO A 104 22.36 -19.79 15.56
CA PRO A 104 22.94 -18.51 15.17
C PRO A 104 21.96 -17.66 14.35
N ARG A 105 21.99 -16.34 14.57
CA ARG A 105 21.28 -15.35 13.75
C ARG A 105 22.13 -15.01 12.53
N LYS A 106 21.50 -14.91 11.37
CA LYS A 106 22.15 -14.36 10.16
C LYS A 106 21.84 -12.87 10.08
N SER A 107 22.86 -12.05 9.82
CA SER A 107 22.63 -10.67 9.42
C SER A 107 22.19 -10.65 7.96
N PHE A 108 21.12 -9.92 7.68
CA PHE A 108 20.67 -9.68 6.32
C PHE A 108 21.04 -8.29 5.82
N SER A 109 21.54 -7.40 6.68
CA SER A 109 21.93 -6.03 6.29
C SER A 109 22.98 -6.02 5.17
N PRO A 110 22.84 -5.17 4.14
CA PRO A 110 21.79 -4.17 3.94
C PRO A 110 20.50 -4.70 3.28
N SER A 111 20.44 -5.99 2.94
CA SER A 111 19.28 -6.60 2.29
C SER A 111 18.12 -6.87 3.26
N ASP A 112 16.92 -6.96 2.68
CA ASP A 112 15.70 -7.31 3.38
C ASP A 112 15.64 -8.83 3.67
N GLY A 113 15.83 -9.21 4.95
CA GLY A 113 15.78 -10.60 5.39
C GLY A 113 14.38 -11.24 5.32
N MET A 114 13.32 -10.43 5.22
CA MET A 114 11.94 -10.90 5.09
C MET A 114 11.51 -11.06 3.62
N LYS A 115 12.38 -10.67 2.66
CA LYS A 115 12.18 -10.84 1.21
C LYS A 115 10.80 -10.40 0.72
N GLY A 116 10.41 -9.17 1.04
CA GLY A 116 9.12 -8.59 0.64
C GLY A 116 7.92 -9.19 1.37
N ALA A 117 8.17 -10.02 2.39
CA ALA A 117 7.16 -10.76 3.13
C ALA A 117 6.32 -11.71 2.28
N PHE A 118 6.84 -12.18 1.15
CA PHE A 118 6.15 -13.12 0.26
C PHE A 118 6.14 -14.55 0.84
N LEU A 119 5.38 -14.72 1.92
CA LEU A 119 5.31 -15.94 2.74
C LEU A 119 4.03 -16.75 2.50
N GLY A 120 3.07 -16.20 1.76
CA GLY A 120 1.81 -16.87 1.43
C GLY A 120 1.94 -17.85 0.25
N PRO A 121 0.80 -18.38 -0.23
CA PRO A 121 0.76 -19.30 -1.35
C PRO A 121 1.08 -18.60 -2.67
N GLU A 122 1.62 -19.41 -3.60
CA GLU A 122 1.80 -19.12 -5.02
C GLU A 122 1.04 -20.18 -5.81
N PHE A 123 0.62 -19.82 -7.03
CA PHE A 123 -0.17 -20.67 -7.90
C PHE A 123 0.55 -20.81 -9.23
N SER A 124 0.68 -22.04 -9.69
CA SER A 124 1.20 -22.37 -11.01
C SER A 124 0.26 -21.93 -12.12
N ASP A 125 0.78 -21.78 -13.35
CA ASP A 125 -0.04 -21.44 -14.52
C ASP A 125 -1.18 -22.45 -14.72
N LYS A 126 -0.91 -23.74 -14.49
CA LYS A 126 -1.94 -24.80 -14.54
C LYS A 126 -3.09 -24.55 -13.55
N GLU A 127 -2.79 -24.17 -12.31
CA GLU A 127 -3.81 -23.87 -11.30
C GLU A 127 -4.61 -22.61 -11.67
N ILE A 128 -3.93 -21.61 -12.23
CA ILE A 128 -4.56 -20.38 -12.73
C ILE A 128 -5.51 -20.71 -13.88
N TRP A 129 -5.06 -21.41 -14.92
CA TRP A 129 -5.90 -21.79 -16.06
C TRP A 129 -7.10 -22.64 -15.64
N GLN A 130 -6.90 -23.59 -14.72
CA GLN A 130 -8.01 -24.39 -14.20
C GLN A 130 -9.04 -23.53 -13.47
N ALA A 131 -8.60 -22.58 -12.64
CA ALA A 131 -9.51 -21.68 -11.93
C ALA A 131 -10.26 -20.74 -12.89
N LEU A 132 -9.56 -20.17 -13.87
CA LEU A 132 -10.16 -19.30 -14.90
C LEU A 132 -11.14 -20.08 -15.79
N GLY A 133 -10.77 -21.29 -16.23
CA GLY A 133 -11.62 -22.17 -17.03
C GLY A 133 -12.89 -22.61 -16.29
N ARG A 134 -12.78 -23.00 -15.01
CA ARG A 134 -13.96 -23.29 -14.17
C ARG A 134 -14.88 -22.09 -14.02
N ALA A 135 -14.32 -20.88 -14.03
CA ALA A 135 -15.07 -19.64 -13.90
C ALA A 135 -15.60 -19.09 -15.25
N GLY A 136 -15.34 -19.79 -16.36
CA GLY A 136 -15.73 -19.37 -17.71
C GLY A 136 -15.10 -18.03 -18.12
N ALA A 137 -13.90 -17.73 -17.61
CA ALA A 137 -13.21 -16.48 -17.88
C ALA A 137 -12.62 -16.47 -19.30
N SER A 138 -12.79 -15.35 -20.02
CA SER A 138 -12.06 -15.08 -21.26
C SER A 138 -10.74 -14.41 -20.93
N PHE A 139 -9.62 -14.91 -21.43
CA PHE A 139 -8.29 -14.35 -21.17
C PHE A 139 -7.37 -14.52 -22.36
N GLU A 140 -6.44 -13.58 -22.49
CA GLU A 140 -5.28 -13.69 -23.36
C GLU A 140 -4.09 -14.18 -22.54
N GLU A 141 -3.33 -15.14 -23.06
CA GLU A 141 -2.10 -15.62 -22.45
C GLU A 141 -0.89 -15.05 -23.17
N TYR A 142 0.04 -14.48 -22.39
CA TYR A 142 1.29 -13.95 -22.93
C TYR A 142 2.40 -15.00 -22.81
N PRO A 143 3.14 -15.29 -23.90
CA PRO A 143 4.17 -16.33 -23.90
C PRO A 143 5.42 -15.93 -23.10
N ASP A 144 5.62 -14.63 -22.89
CA ASP A 144 6.75 -14.08 -22.16
C ASP A 144 6.34 -12.90 -21.26
N VAL A 145 7.20 -12.64 -20.27
CA VAL A 145 6.97 -11.58 -19.28
C VAL A 145 7.12 -10.19 -19.85
N ASP A 146 7.97 -9.99 -20.87
CA ASP A 146 8.29 -8.66 -21.38
C ASP A 146 7.12 -8.10 -22.20
N GLY A 147 6.48 -8.93 -23.03
CA GLY A 147 5.27 -8.59 -23.76
C GLY A 147 4.10 -8.27 -22.83
N LEU A 148 3.89 -9.09 -21.79
CA LEU A 148 2.86 -8.81 -20.78
C LEU A 148 3.13 -7.48 -20.07
N ILE A 149 4.37 -7.25 -19.63
CA ILE A 149 4.75 -6.04 -18.90
C ILE A 149 4.58 -4.80 -19.78
N ALA A 150 4.97 -4.87 -21.06
CA ALA A 150 4.80 -3.78 -22.00
C ALA A 150 3.33 -3.41 -22.18
N GLU A 151 2.46 -4.41 -22.36
CA GLU A 151 1.02 -4.18 -22.51
C GLU A 151 0.38 -3.63 -21.24
N VAL A 152 0.70 -4.19 -20.06
CA VAL A 152 0.18 -3.71 -18.78
C VAL A 152 0.65 -2.27 -18.50
N ALA A 153 1.90 -1.94 -18.83
CA ALA A 153 2.42 -0.58 -18.70
C ALA A 153 1.66 0.40 -19.62
N ARG A 154 1.38 0.01 -20.86
CA ARG A 154 0.55 0.79 -21.81
C ARG A 154 -0.84 1.01 -21.23
N LEU A 155 -1.52 -0.04 -20.80
CA LEU A 155 -2.87 0.03 -20.22
C LEU A 155 -2.91 0.95 -18.98
N LEU A 156 -1.93 0.84 -18.08
CA LEU A 156 -1.84 1.75 -16.93
C LEU A 156 -1.66 3.21 -17.37
N SER A 157 -0.81 3.47 -18.38
CA SER A 157 -0.56 4.83 -18.88
C SER A 157 -1.78 5.48 -19.53
N GLU A 158 -2.76 4.67 -19.93
CA GLU A 158 -4.06 5.09 -20.48
C GLU A 158 -5.13 5.30 -19.40
N GLY A 159 -4.77 5.20 -18.11
CA GLY A 159 -5.68 5.44 -16.98
C GLY A 159 -6.54 4.23 -16.61
N ASN A 160 -6.19 3.03 -17.06
CA ASN A 160 -6.87 1.81 -16.66
C ASN A 160 -6.47 1.38 -15.25
N VAL A 161 -7.42 0.80 -14.51
CA VAL A 161 -7.21 0.22 -13.19
C VAL A 161 -7.08 -1.30 -13.31
N ILE A 162 -5.96 -1.83 -12.82
CA ILE A 162 -5.58 -3.22 -13.04
C ILE A 162 -5.52 -3.98 -11.71
N GLY A 163 -6.29 -5.06 -11.61
CA GLY A 163 -6.06 -6.09 -10.60
C GLY A 163 -4.79 -6.86 -10.94
N TRP A 164 -3.86 -6.97 -10.01
CA TRP A 164 -2.54 -7.53 -10.19
C TRP A 164 -2.30 -8.68 -9.22
N PHE A 165 -2.23 -9.90 -9.76
CA PHE A 165 -2.07 -11.14 -9.01
C PHE A 165 -0.82 -11.88 -9.51
N GLN A 166 0.25 -11.87 -8.71
CA GLN A 166 1.54 -12.45 -9.09
C GLN A 166 2.17 -13.21 -7.93
N GLY A 167 2.86 -14.31 -8.24
CA GLY A 167 3.72 -15.06 -7.32
C GLY A 167 3.12 -15.32 -5.93
N ARG A 168 4.02 -15.41 -4.94
CA ARG A 168 3.68 -15.64 -3.54
C ARG A 168 2.99 -14.44 -2.90
N MET A 169 1.85 -14.67 -2.25
CA MET A 169 1.12 -13.64 -1.51
C MET A 169 1.97 -13.02 -0.38
N GLU A 170 1.86 -11.71 -0.23
CA GLU A 170 2.48 -10.96 0.86
C GLU A 170 1.82 -11.22 2.23
N PHE A 171 2.62 -11.28 3.29
CA PHE A 171 2.16 -11.43 4.66
C PHE A 171 2.01 -10.06 5.33
N GLY A 172 0.83 -9.82 5.89
CA GLY A 172 0.49 -8.60 6.62
C GLY A 172 -0.72 -7.88 6.04
N PRO A 173 -1.06 -6.70 6.59
CA PRO A 173 -2.29 -5.99 6.24
C PRO A 173 -2.19 -5.16 4.96
N ARG A 174 -1.02 -5.10 4.32
CA ARG A 174 -0.76 -4.26 3.14
C ARG A 174 -0.51 -5.18 1.94
N ALA A 175 -1.08 -4.82 0.80
CA ALA A 175 -0.59 -5.37 -0.47
C ALA A 175 0.68 -4.64 -0.86
N LEU A 176 1.68 -5.42 -1.23
CA LEU A 176 3.04 -5.01 -1.53
C LEU A 176 3.42 -5.39 -2.97
N GLY A 177 2.41 -5.59 -3.83
CA GLY A 177 2.61 -5.76 -5.26
C GLY A 177 2.42 -7.17 -5.80
N ASN A 178 1.96 -8.13 -4.99
CA ASN A 178 1.59 -9.47 -5.46
C ASN A 178 0.09 -9.74 -5.41
N ARG A 179 -0.65 -9.05 -4.55
CA ARG A 179 -2.13 -9.04 -4.53
C ARG A 179 -2.63 -7.61 -4.47
N SER A 180 -2.40 -6.88 -5.57
CA SER A 180 -2.54 -5.42 -5.63
C SER A 180 -3.58 -4.96 -6.65
N ILE A 181 -4.10 -3.76 -6.44
CA ILE A 181 -4.74 -2.96 -7.49
C ILE A 181 -3.77 -1.85 -7.84
N LEU A 182 -3.40 -1.78 -9.12
CA LEU A 182 -2.45 -0.84 -9.69
C LEU A 182 -3.17 0.19 -10.57
N ALA A 183 -2.71 1.43 -10.52
CA ALA A 183 -3.25 2.52 -11.32
C ALA A 183 -2.23 3.67 -11.49
N ASP A 184 -2.49 4.55 -12.44
CA ASP A 184 -1.65 5.73 -12.71
C ASP A 184 -1.83 6.82 -11.63
N PRO A 185 -0.75 7.23 -10.93
CA PRO A 185 -0.84 8.25 -9.88
C PRO A 185 -0.94 9.68 -10.42
N ARG A 186 -0.70 9.90 -11.72
CA ARG A 186 -0.65 11.22 -12.37
C ARG A 186 -2.05 11.78 -12.63
N ASP A 187 -3.02 10.91 -12.82
CA ASP A 187 -4.42 11.29 -13.06
C ASP A 187 -5.05 11.83 -11.76
N PRO A 188 -5.48 13.11 -11.72
CA PRO A 188 -6.09 13.71 -10.54
C PRO A 188 -7.42 13.05 -10.13
N GLU A 189 -8.15 12.44 -11.06
CA GLU A 189 -9.41 11.76 -10.75
C GLU A 189 -9.21 10.32 -10.27
N MET A 190 -8.00 9.76 -10.37
CA MET A 190 -7.75 8.34 -10.07
C MET A 190 -8.07 7.97 -8.63
N GLN A 191 -7.75 8.85 -7.66
CA GLN A 191 -8.09 8.62 -6.26
C GLN A 191 -9.60 8.45 -6.06
N LYS A 192 -10.39 9.33 -6.70
CA LYS A 192 -11.85 9.29 -6.64
C LYS A 192 -12.40 8.06 -7.37
N LYS A 193 -11.88 7.75 -8.58
CA LYS A 193 -12.20 6.54 -9.36
C LYS A 193 -12.04 5.29 -8.49
N LEU A 194 -10.86 5.12 -7.88
CA LEU A 194 -10.56 3.96 -7.03
C LEU A 194 -11.44 3.88 -5.78
N ASN A 195 -11.62 4.98 -5.04
CA ASN A 195 -12.39 4.94 -3.79
C ASN A 195 -13.88 4.64 -4.01
N LEU A 196 -14.49 5.22 -5.05
CA LEU A 196 -15.93 5.06 -5.32
C LEU A 196 -16.23 3.76 -6.08
N LYS A 197 -15.52 3.51 -7.17
CA LYS A 197 -15.88 2.48 -8.15
C LYS A 197 -15.31 1.11 -7.81
N VAL A 198 -14.13 1.08 -7.20
CA VAL A 198 -13.43 -0.17 -6.88
C VAL A 198 -13.55 -0.51 -5.40
N LYS A 199 -13.30 0.47 -4.52
CA LYS A 199 -13.25 0.25 -3.07
C LYS A 199 -14.57 0.46 -2.34
N LYS A 200 -15.54 1.13 -2.94
CA LYS A 200 -16.86 1.43 -2.34
C LYS A 200 -16.73 2.00 -0.91
N ARG A 201 -15.82 2.95 -0.74
CA ARG A 201 -15.48 3.57 0.56
C ARG A 201 -15.33 5.09 0.44
N GLU A 202 -15.06 5.75 1.56
CA GLU A 202 -14.99 7.21 1.62
C GLU A 202 -13.92 7.77 0.66
N SER A 203 -14.28 8.84 -0.06
CA SER A 203 -13.45 9.41 -1.13
C SER A 203 -12.11 9.97 -0.66
N PHE A 204 -12.00 10.35 0.63
CA PHE A 204 -10.81 10.98 1.20
C PHE A 204 -9.70 10.01 1.58
N ARG A 205 -9.92 8.69 1.50
CA ARG A 205 -8.87 7.73 1.92
C ARG A 205 -7.72 7.75 0.92
N PRO A 206 -6.49 8.04 1.37
CA PRO A 206 -5.35 8.10 0.47
C PRO A 206 -4.94 6.70 -0.01
N PHE A 207 -4.20 6.69 -1.11
CA PHE A 207 -3.52 5.51 -1.64
C PHE A 207 -2.00 5.63 -1.47
N ALA A 208 -1.32 4.48 -1.48
CA ALA A 208 0.12 4.42 -1.31
C ALA A 208 0.81 4.37 -2.68
N PRO A 209 1.91 5.11 -2.89
CA PRO A 209 2.77 4.93 -4.04
C PRO A 209 3.68 3.71 -3.89
N ALA A 210 3.83 2.95 -4.97
CA ALA A 210 4.94 2.03 -5.20
C ALA A 210 5.90 2.68 -6.21
N VAL A 211 7.16 2.89 -5.81
CA VAL A 211 8.19 3.57 -6.61
C VAL A 211 9.40 2.67 -6.82
N LEU A 212 10.07 2.81 -7.96
CA LEU A 212 11.41 2.24 -8.15
C LEU A 212 12.33 2.76 -7.03
N GLU A 213 13.03 1.86 -6.35
CA GLU A 213 13.89 2.24 -5.22
C GLU A 213 14.96 3.27 -5.65
N GLU A 214 15.51 3.11 -6.85
CA GLU A 214 16.46 4.05 -7.48
C GLU A 214 15.89 5.44 -7.77
N ASP A 215 14.56 5.57 -7.90
CA ASP A 215 13.87 6.84 -8.17
C ASP A 215 13.27 7.45 -6.90
N ALA A 216 13.26 6.74 -5.76
CA ALA A 216 12.50 7.13 -4.58
C ALA A 216 12.79 8.57 -4.11
N ARG A 217 14.06 8.99 -4.15
CA ARG A 217 14.50 10.34 -3.76
C ARG A 217 14.04 11.45 -4.71
N GLN A 218 13.71 11.13 -5.96
CA GLN A 218 13.12 12.10 -6.89
C GLN A 218 11.69 12.48 -6.48
N PHE A 219 10.98 11.56 -5.84
CA PHE A 219 9.56 11.70 -5.53
C PHE A 219 9.29 11.96 -4.05
N PHE A 220 10.15 11.48 -3.15
CA PHE A 220 9.90 11.47 -1.71
C PHE A 220 11.15 11.82 -0.91
N CYS A 221 10.97 12.53 0.20
CA CYS A 221 12.00 12.81 1.19
C CYS A 221 12.18 11.58 2.10
N CYS A 222 12.86 10.55 1.59
CA CYS A 222 13.14 9.33 2.33
C CYS A 222 14.56 8.85 2.05
N ASP A 223 15.39 8.79 3.10
CA ASP A 223 16.81 8.45 2.96
C ASP A 223 17.11 6.95 3.05
N GLN A 224 16.09 6.15 3.40
CA GLN A 224 16.17 4.69 3.50
C GLN A 224 15.10 3.99 2.65
N PRO A 225 15.30 2.70 2.27
CA PRO A 225 14.25 1.89 1.68
C PRO A 225 13.01 1.79 2.58
N SER A 226 11.83 1.75 1.97
CA SER A 226 10.54 1.51 2.65
C SER A 226 9.76 0.43 1.92
N PRO A 227 10.21 -0.84 1.91
CA PRO A 227 9.56 -1.89 1.12
C PRO A 227 8.16 -2.30 1.64
N TYR A 228 7.78 -1.88 2.84
CA TYR A 228 6.61 -2.40 3.57
C TYR A 228 5.48 -1.37 3.79
N MET A 229 5.56 -0.19 3.19
CA MET A 229 4.58 0.91 3.41
C MET A 229 4.42 1.31 4.89
N GLN A 230 5.53 1.29 5.65
CA GLN A 230 5.54 1.58 7.09
C GLN A 230 5.76 3.04 7.43
N PHE A 231 6.20 3.85 6.47
CA PHE A 231 6.50 5.27 6.68
C PHE A 231 5.62 6.14 5.79
N VAL A 232 5.01 7.15 6.40
CA VAL A 232 4.49 8.32 5.69
C VAL A 232 5.59 9.36 5.66
N VAL A 233 5.97 9.78 4.46
CA VAL A 233 7.09 10.69 4.22
C VAL A 233 6.64 11.87 3.36
N PRO A 234 7.30 13.03 3.46
CA PRO A 234 7.02 14.15 2.57
C PRO A 234 7.30 13.79 1.11
N VAL A 235 6.46 14.30 0.21
CA VAL A 235 6.71 14.35 -1.23
C VAL A 235 7.81 15.38 -1.50
N ALA A 236 8.75 15.07 -2.39
CA ALA A 236 9.87 15.94 -2.71
C ALA A 236 9.41 17.29 -3.28
N GLU A 237 10.04 18.39 -2.85
CA GLU A 237 9.62 19.75 -3.22
C GLU A 237 9.62 20.00 -4.73
N GLY A 238 10.61 19.45 -5.45
CA GLY A 238 10.75 19.63 -6.91
C GLY A 238 9.61 19.05 -7.74
N ILE A 239 8.74 18.22 -7.15
CA ILE A 239 7.57 17.66 -7.82
C ILE A 239 6.24 18.17 -7.26
N ARG A 240 6.29 18.99 -6.21
CA ARG A 240 5.10 19.68 -5.69
C ARG A 240 4.70 20.75 -6.69
N LYS A 241 3.40 20.94 -6.86
CA LYS A 241 2.87 22.09 -7.56
C LYS A 241 2.59 23.15 -6.50
N THR A 242 3.14 24.34 -6.67
CA THR A 242 2.68 25.52 -5.93
C THR A 242 1.20 25.60 -6.18
N ALA A 243 0.39 25.39 -5.13
CA ALA A 243 -1.03 25.49 -5.27
C ALA A 243 -1.32 26.93 -5.70
N ALA A 244 -1.56 27.15 -7.00
CA ALA A 244 -1.93 28.45 -7.53
C ALA A 244 -3.29 28.80 -6.91
N GLY A 245 -3.27 29.47 -5.75
CA GLY A 245 -4.44 29.84 -4.96
C GLY A 245 -5.07 28.73 -4.11
N GLY A 246 -4.44 27.56 -3.92
CA GLY A 246 -5.01 26.49 -3.10
C GLY A 246 -4.79 26.75 -1.61
N THR A 247 -5.82 27.23 -0.92
CA THR A 247 -5.83 27.27 0.54
C THR A 247 -6.17 25.89 1.11
N ASN A 248 -5.76 25.62 2.35
CA ASN A 248 -6.33 24.52 3.15
C ASN A 248 -7.65 24.96 3.81
N GLU A 249 -8.28 25.99 3.27
CA GLU A 249 -9.57 26.50 3.71
C GLU A 249 -10.67 25.91 2.83
N GLY A 250 -11.89 25.88 3.35
CA GLY A 250 -13.04 25.31 2.66
C GLY A 250 -13.24 23.80 2.87
N PRO A 251 -14.29 23.22 2.25
CA PRO A 251 -14.66 21.82 2.42
C PRO A 251 -13.54 20.84 2.06
N ILE A 252 -13.43 19.73 2.80
CA ILE A 252 -12.43 18.69 2.55
C ILE A 252 -12.48 18.13 1.13
N THR A 253 -13.67 18.12 0.51
CA THR A 253 -13.86 17.69 -0.87
C THR A 253 -13.13 18.58 -1.87
N GLU A 254 -13.07 19.89 -1.62
CA GLU A 254 -12.32 20.84 -2.45
C GLU A 254 -10.82 20.69 -2.21
N GLN A 255 -10.40 20.54 -0.95
CA GLN A 255 -9.00 20.32 -0.60
C GLN A 255 -8.41 19.06 -1.24
N LEU A 256 -9.21 17.98 -1.33
CA LEU A 256 -8.83 16.72 -1.97
C LEU A 256 -8.80 16.79 -3.50
N ALA A 257 -9.56 17.72 -4.10
CA ALA A 257 -9.57 17.91 -5.56
C ALA A 257 -8.36 18.73 -6.05
N GLN A 258 -7.63 19.38 -5.15
CA GLN A 258 -6.46 20.19 -5.53
C GLN A 258 -5.30 19.33 -6.03
N VAL A 259 -4.75 19.68 -7.19
CA VAL A 259 -3.60 19.01 -7.79
C VAL A 259 -2.30 19.52 -7.13
N ARG A 260 -1.85 18.83 -6.09
CA ARG A 260 -0.71 19.24 -5.24
C ARG A 260 0.67 18.81 -5.74
N SER A 261 0.74 17.90 -6.70
CA SER A 261 2.01 17.42 -7.25
C SER A 261 1.82 16.90 -8.67
N VAL A 262 2.90 16.41 -9.28
CA VAL A 262 2.85 15.65 -10.54
C VAL A 262 2.23 14.24 -10.38
N ILE A 263 2.08 13.77 -9.13
CA ILE A 263 1.46 12.49 -8.75
C ILE A 263 0.31 12.71 -7.75
N PRO A 264 -0.74 13.47 -8.14
CA PRO A 264 -1.76 13.94 -7.22
C PRO A 264 -2.53 12.82 -6.52
N ALA A 265 -2.78 11.68 -7.17
CA ALA A 265 -3.65 10.63 -6.61
C ALA A 265 -3.10 9.95 -5.35
N VAL A 266 -1.78 10.06 -5.12
CA VAL A 266 -1.06 9.51 -3.95
C VAL A 266 -0.51 10.60 -3.02
N THR A 267 -0.72 11.87 -3.35
CA THR A 267 -0.25 13.01 -2.55
C THR A 267 -1.34 13.44 -1.58
N HIS A 268 -1.04 13.42 -0.29
CA HIS A 268 -1.96 13.89 0.74
C HIS A 268 -2.08 15.42 0.74
N VAL A 269 -3.09 15.93 1.46
CA VAL A 269 -3.33 17.38 1.63
C VAL A 269 -2.10 18.11 2.22
N ASP A 270 -1.34 17.43 3.08
CA ASP A 270 -0.13 17.94 3.72
C ASP A 270 1.17 17.65 2.94
N TYR A 271 1.06 17.29 1.66
CA TYR A 271 2.19 16.90 0.80
C TYR A 271 2.97 15.68 1.32
N SER A 272 2.32 14.76 2.03
CA SER A 272 2.91 13.47 2.41
C SER A 272 2.37 12.31 1.56
N ALA A 273 3.05 11.16 1.62
CA ALA A 273 2.58 9.91 1.02
C ALA A 273 3.14 8.70 1.78
N ARG A 274 2.40 7.57 1.76
CA ARG A 274 2.81 6.32 2.45
C ARG A 274 3.61 5.41 1.52
N LEU A 275 4.93 5.46 1.61
CA LEU A 275 5.85 4.98 0.58
C LEU A 275 6.07 3.46 0.58
N GLN A 276 5.94 2.83 -0.60
CA GLN A 276 6.58 1.55 -0.91
C GLN A 276 7.76 1.76 -1.88
N THR A 277 8.98 1.37 -1.49
CA THR A 277 10.10 1.23 -2.43
C THR A 277 10.13 -0.20 -3.01
N VAL A 278 10.39 -0.30 -4.31
CA VAL A 278 10.40 -1.57 -5.05
C VAL A 278 11.78 -1.77 -5.64
N ASN A 279 12.45 -2.86 -5.23
CA ASN A 279 13.75 -3.23 -5.77
C ASN A 279 13.66 -4.50 -6.63
N ARG A 280 14.59 -4.60 -7.59
CA ARG A 280 14.64 -5.70 -8.56
C ARG A 280 14.88 -7.07 -7.92
N SER A 281 15.70 -7.13 -6.86
CA SER A 281 16.09 -8.39 -6.23
C SER A 281 14.96 -9.06 -5.47
N THR A 282 14.08 -8.28 -4.85
CA THR A 282 12.99 -8.79 -4.01
C THR A 282 11.70 -8.93 -4.81
N HIS A 283 11.45 -7.99 -5.74
CA HIS A 283 10.17 -7.92 -6.44
C HIS A 283 10.33 -7.63 -7.95
N PRO A 284 10.92 -8.59 -8.71
CA PRO A 284 11.38 -8.35 -10.08
C PRO A 284 10.26 -7.98 -11.05
N LYS A 285 9.07 -8.61 -10.96
CA LYS A 285 7.99 -8.39 -11.94
C LYS A 285 7.34 -7.00 -11.80
N LEU A 286 7.12 -6.50 -10.58
CA LEU A 286 6.65 -5.12 -10.39
C LEU A 286 7.75 -4.10 -10.69
N TRP A 287 9.01 -4.42 -10.38
CA TRP A 287 10.13 -3.56 -10.77
C TRP A 287 10.19 -3.39 -12.31
N LEU A 288 10.03 -4.50 -13.07
CA LEU A 288 9.92 -4.46 -14.52
C LEU A 288 8.73 -3.61 -14.98
N LEU A 289 7.56 -3.77 -14.33
CA LEU A 289 6.37 -2.99 -14.65
C LEU A 289 6.57 -1.49 -14.42
N LEU A 290 7.11 -1.10 -13.27
CA LEU A 290 7.41 0.29 -12.95
C LEU A 290 8.43 0.87 -13.94
N LYS A 291 9.44 0.09 -14.33
CA LYS A 291 10.43 0.51 -15.32
C LYS A 291 9.83 0.70 -16.72
N ALA A 292 8.96 -0.23 -17.17
CA ALA A 292 8.26 -0.10 -18.44
C ALA A 292 7.29 1.10 -18.43
N PHE A 293 6.55 1.28 -17.33
CA PHE A 293 5.67 2.43 -17.13
C PHE A 293 6.47 3.74 -17.14
N LYS A 294 7.65 3.79 -16.49
CA LYS A 294 8.55 4.93 -16.56
C LYS A 294 9.02 5.22 -17.98
N ALA A 295 9.32 4.21 -18.79
CA ALA A 295 9.75 4.41 -20.18
C ALA A 295 8.66 5.09 -21.03
N ILE A 296 7.38 4.83 -20.74
CA ILE A 296 6.24 5.45 -21.43
C ILE A 296 5.94 6.85 -20.89
N THR A 297 5.99 7.01 -19.56
CA THR A 297 5.40 8.18 -18.88
C THR A 297 6.42 9.19 -18.37
N GLY A 298 7.67 8.78 -18.18
CA GLY A 298 8.69 9.49 -17.42
C GLY A 298 8.66 9.25 -15.92
N TYR A 299 7.68 8.50 -15.38
CA TYR A 299 7.45 8.36 -13.94
C TYR A 299 7.58 6.90 -13.47
N GLY A 300 8.55 6.61 -12.61
CA GLY A 300 8.74 5.28 -12.01
C GLY A 300 7.86 4.99 -10.80
N VAL A 301 6.60 5.48 -10.80
CA VAL A 301 5.67 5.42 -9.66
C VAL A 301 4.31 4.90 -10.12
N LEU A 302 3.72 3.97 -9.37
CA LEU A 302 2.33 3.54 -9.53
C LEU A 302 1.56 3.68 -8.21
N ILE A 303 0.24 3.81 -8.30
CA ILE A 303 -0.64 3.55 -7.15
C ILE A 303 -0.56 2.06 -6.83
N ASN A 304 -0.40 1.72 -5.55
CA ASN A 304 -0.58 0.36 -5.05
C ASN A 304 -1.59 0.36 -3.88
N THR A 305 -2.67 -0.39 -4.05
CA THR A 305 -3.64 -0.65 -2.99
C THR A 305 -4.00 -2.13 -2.91
N SER A 306 -4.58 -2.55 -1.78
CA SER A 306 -4.95 -3.96 -1.55
C SER A 306 -5.85 -4.48 -2.67
N PHE A 307 -5.68 -5.71 -3.14
CA PHE A 307 -6.66 -6.31 -4.06
C PHE A 307 -7.78 -6.96 -3.26
N ASN A 308 -8.85 -6.19 -3.02
CA ASN A 308 -10.06 -6.58 -2.31
C ASN A 308 -11.18 -5.54 -2.46
N VAL A 309 -12.38 -5.91 -2.01
CA VAL A 309 -13.50 -4.99 -1.78
C VAL A 309 -13.65 -4.65 -0.29
N ARG A 310 -14.45 -3.63 0.04
CA ARG A 310 -14.75 -3.28 1.43
C ARG A 310 -15.40 -4.46 2.16
N GLY A 311 -14.84 -4.83 3.31
CA GLY A 311 -15.33 -5.92 4.14
C GLY A 311 -14.68 -7.28 3.89
N GLU A 312 -13.85 -7.41 2.85
CA GLU A 312 -13.16 -8.67 2.53
C GLU A 312 -11.63 -8.58 2.75
N PRO A 313 -10.97 -9.70 3.09
CA PRO A 313 -9.51 -9.81 3.07
C PRO A 313 -8.92 -9.57 1.68
N ILE A 314 -7.59 -9.39 1.61
CA ILE A 314 -6.85 -9.41 0.35
C ILE A 314 -7.09 -10.77 -0.35
N VAL A 315 -7.34 -10.75 -1.66
CA VAL A 315 -7.57 -11.98 -2.44
C VAL A 315 -6.39 -12.94 -2.29
N CYS A 316 -6.67 -14.22 -2.04
CA CYS A 316 -5.65 -15.23 -1.82
C CYS A 316 -5.47 -16.09 -3.07
N THR A 317 -6.56 -16.71 -3.55
CA THR A 317 -6.57 -17.67 -4.66
C THR A 317 -6.91 -17.03 -6.00
N PRO A 318 -6.61 -17.70 -7.14
CA PRO A 318 -7.04 -17.24 -8.46
C PRO A 318 -8.57 -17.05 -8.57
N GLY A 319 -9.35 -17.92 -7.92
CA GLY A 319 -10.81 -17.80 -7.86
C GLY A 319 -11.26 -16.55 -7.10
N ASP A 320 -10.60 -16.21 -5.99
CA ASP A 320 -10.88 -14.98 -5.25
C ASP A 320 -10.57 -13.74 -6.10
N ALA A 321 -9.43 -13.75 -6.81
CA ALA A 321 -9.01 -12.66 -7.68
C ALA A 321 -10.02 -12.43 -8.82
N TYR A 322 -10.44 -13.50 -9.51
CA TYR A 322 -11.45 -13.41 -10.55
C TYR A 322 -12.80 -12.95 -10.01
N ARG A 323 -13.26 -13.48 -8.87
CA ARG A 323 -14.51 -13.04 -8.23
C ARG A 323 -14.47 -11.55 -7.88
N CYS A 324 -13.38 -11.09 -7.24
CA CYS A 324 -13.20 -9.68 -6.92
C CYS A 324 -13.16 -8.82 -8.19
N PHE A 325 -12.44 -9.26 -9.22
CA PHE A 325 -12.40 -8.60 -10.52
C PHE A 325 -13.80 -8.47 -11.14
N ARG A 326 -14.62 -9.52 -11.08
CA ARG A 326 -16.00 -9.50 -11.61
C ARG A 326 -16.93 -8.58 -10.82
N GLN A 327 -16.77 -8.45 -9.51
CA GLN A 327 -17.62 -7.65 -8.63
C GLN A 327 -17.23 -6.17 -8.48
N THR A 328 -16.08 -5.78 -9.05
CA THR A 328 -15.52 -4.42 -9.01
C THR A 328 -15.52 -3.78 -10.39
N GLU A 329 -15.33 -2.46 -10.44
CA GLU A 329 -15.08 -1.71 -11.68
C GLU A 329 -13.58 -1.68 -12.03
N LEU A 330 -12.87 -2.80 -11.85
CA LEU A 330 -11.54 -2.97 -12.43
C LEU A 330 -11.66 -3.09 -13.94
N ASP A 331 -10.76 -2.43 -14.67
CA ASP A 331 -10.73 -2.43 -16.12
C ASP A 331 -10.10 -3.74 -16.63
N TYR A 332 -9.02 -4.19 -15.98
CA TYR A 332 -8.31 -5.44 -16.31
C TYR A 332 -7.94 -6.25 -15.07
N LEU A 333 -7.73 -7.55 -15.25
CA LEU A 333 -7.07 -8.44 -14.29
C LEU A 333 -5.87 -9.09 -14.97
N VAL A 334 -4.70 -8.93 -14.35
CA VAL A 334 -3.48 -9.66 -14.71
C VAL A 334 -3.23 -10.71 -13.62
N ILE A 335 -3.26 -11.99 -14.01
CA ILE A 335 -3.02 -13.12 -13.11
C ILE A 335 -2.02 -14.09 -13.72
N GLY A 336 -0.84 -14.21 -13.11
CA GLY A 336 0.27 -14.92 -13.73
C GLY A 336 0.66 -14.26 -15.06
N ASN A 337 0.58 -15.01 -16.15
CA ASN A 337 0.78 -14.51 -17.52
C ASN A 337 -0.53 -14.29 -18.31
N CYS A 338 -1.68 -14.37 -17.64
CA CYS A 338 -2.98 -14.13 -18.26
C CYS A 338 -3.43 -12.67 -18.07
N LEU A 339 -3.94 -12.06 -19.12
CA LEU A 339 -4.59 -10.76 -19.12
C LEU A 339 -6.09 -10.94 -19.43
N LEU A 340 -6.93 -10.38 -18.57
CA LEU A 340 -8.39 -10.39 -18.71
C LEU A 340 -8.89 -8.97 -18.89
N ASP A 341 -9.54 -8.70 -20.02
CA ASP A 341 -10.34 -7.48 -20.21
C ASP A 341 -11.73 -7.67 -19.60
N LYS A 342 -12.16 -6.73 -18.76
CA LYS A 342 -13.48 -6.72 -18.14
C LYS A 342 -14.60 -6.74 -19.18
N LYS A 343 -14.42 -6.04 -20.30
CA LYS A 343 -15.41 -5.92 -21.39
C LYS A 343 -15.56 -7.21 -22.18
N ALA A 344 -14.51 -8.04 -22.23
CA ALA A 344 -14.53 -9.34 -22.89
C ALA A 344 -15.17 -10.45 -22.03
N GLN A 345 -15.47 -10.18 -20.75
CA GLN A 345 -16.12 -11.15 -19.89
C GLN A 345 -17.62 -11.22 -20.19
N ALA A 346 -18.16 -12.43 -20.38
CA ALA A 346 -19.60 -12.61 -20.52
C ALA A 346 -20.33 -11.98 -19.33
N LEU A 347 -21.36 -11.16 -19.59
CA LEU A 347 -22.19 -10.54 -18.56
C LEU A 347 -22.68 -11.63 -17.60
N SER A 348 -22.37 -11.48 -16.32
CA SER A 348 -22.97 -12.34 -15.30
C SER A 348 -24.47 -12.05 -15.31
N ALA A 349 -25.30 -13.10 -15.41
CA ALA A 349 -26.70 -12.98 -15.01
C ALA A 349 -26.74 -12.31 -13.62
N PRO A 350 -27.61 -11.32 -13.39
CA PRO A 350 -27.68 -10.65 -12.10
C PRO A 350 -27.92 -11.72 -11.03
N GLY A 351 -26.97 -11.84 -10.09
CA GLY A 351 -27.12 -12.73 -8.94
C GLY A 351 -28.34 -12.33 -8.11
N PRO A 352 -28.93 -13.26 -7.34
CA PRO A 352 -30.08 -12.94 -6.50
C PRO A 352 -29.72 -11.80 -5.53
N LYS A 353 -30.61 -10.81 -5.46
CA LYS A 353 -30.52 -9.63 -4.59
C LYS A 353 -30.51 -9.99 -3.11
#